data_AF-A0A7K2NQZ7-F1
#
_entry.id   AF-A0A7K2NQZ7-F1
#
_cell.length_a   1.000
_cell.length_b   1.000
_cell.length_c   1.000
_cell.angle_alpha   90.00
_cell.angle_beta   90.00
_cell.angle_gamma   90.00
#
_symmetry.space_group_name_H-M   'P 1'
#
loop_
_entity.id
_entity.type
_entity.pdbx_description
1 polymer ?
#
loop_
_entity_poly.entity_id
_entity_poly.type
_entity_poly.pdbx_seq_one_letter_code
_entity_poly.pdbx_strand_id
1 'polypeptide(L)' 'MGAIQVVRPQLLWKANARLQKGWVKDPQATEPTSKGYAMNRAVGVIFLGLVIWMLVQQL' A
#
# COMPACT_ATOMS: atom_id res chain seq x y z
N MET A 1 4.79 7.96 -0.36
CA MET A 1 4.18 6.64 -0.65
C MET A 1 4.08 5.77 0.61
N GLY A 2 5.16 5.50 1.35
CA GLY A 2 5.15 4.57 2.51
C GLY A 2 4.15 4.90 3.64
N ALA A 3 4.05 6.16 4.07
CA ALA A 3 3.09 6.56 5.11
C ALA A 3 1.61 6.33 4.70
N ILE A 4 1.28 6.52 3.41
CA ILE A 4 -0.08 6.31 2.90
C ILE A 4 -0.46 4.83 2.92
N GLN A 5 0.51 3.94 2.64
CA GLN A 5 0.31 2.49 2.72
C GLN A 5 -0.08 2.04 4.13
N VAL A 6 0.44 2.69 5.17
CA VAL A 6 0.10 2.38 6.56
C VAL A 6 -1.24 3.02 6.97
N VAL A 7 -1.45 4.29 6.65
CA VAL A 7 -2.61 5.04 7.15
C VAL A 7 -3.88 4.73 6.36
N ARG A 8 -3.81 4.74 5.02
CA ARG A 8 -4.96 4.51 4.12
C ARG A 8 -4.52 3.79 2.83
N PRO A 9 -4.19 2.48 2.89
CA PRO A 9 -3.76 1.72 1.72
C PRO A 9 -4.82 1.67 0.61
N GLN A 10 -6.10 1.85 0.95
CA GLN A 10 -7.21 1.92 0.01
C GLN A 10 -7.05 3.05 -1.01
N LEU A 11 -6.41 4.16 -0.63
CA LEU A 11 -6.19 5.29 -1.55
C LEU A 11 -5.21 4.93 -2.66
N LEU A 12 -4.19 4.12 -2.35
CA LEU A 12 -3.24 3.64 -3.34
C LEU A 12 -3.92 2.72 -4.35
N TRP A 13 -4.79 1.82 -3.86
CA TRP A 13 -5.56 0.97 -4.76
C TRP A 13 -6.54 1.78 -5.62
N LYS A 14 -7.27 2.75 -5.05
CA LYS A 14 -8.19 3.61 -5.82
C LYS A 14 -7.47 4.42 -6.90
N ALA A 15 -6.27 4.93 -6.59
CA ALA A 15 -5.45 5.62 -7.58
C ALA A 15 -5.03 4.67 -8.71
N ASN A 16 -4.57 3.45 -8.37
CA ASN A 16 -4.15 2.45 -9.34
C ASN A 16 -5.33 1.93 -10.19
N ALA A 17 -6.48 1.67 -9.59
CA ALA A 17 -7.69 1.21 -10.27
C ALA A 17 -8.18 2.22 -11.33
N ARG A 18 -8.00 3.53 -11.08
CA ARG A 18 -8.28 4.56 -12.09
C ARG A 18 -7.35 4.47 -13.29
N LEU A 19 -6.07 4.16 -13.08
CA LEU A 19 -5.08 3.97 -14.15
C LEU A 19 -5.33 2.68 -14.94
N GLN A 20 -5.87 1.65 -14.30
CA GLN A 20 -6.22 0.38 -14.93
C GLN A 20 -7.52 0.44 -15.75
N LYS A 21 -8.34 1.48 -15.52
CA LYS A 21 -9.62 1.67 -16.20
C LYS A 21 -9.37 1.93 -17.69
N GLY A 22 -9.71 0.95 -18.53
CA GLY A 22 -9.48 0.97 -19.98
C GLY A 22 -8.53 -0.11 -20.50
N TRP A 23 -7.73 -0.71 -19.61
CA TRP A 23 -6.79 -1.79 -19.93
C TRP A 23 -7.16 -3.12 -19.27
N VAL A 24 -7.85 -3.05 -18.12
CA VAL A 24 -8.29 -4.22 -17.36
C VAL A 24 -9.81 -4.33 -17.41
N LYS A 25 -10.31 -5.54 -17.70
CA LYS A 25 -11.73 -5.84 -17.89
C LYS A 25 -12.59 -5.55 -16.67
N ASP A 26 -12.10 -5.90 -15.48
CA ASP A 26 -12.72 -5.53 -14.21
C ASP A 26 -11.65 -5.26 -13.14
N PRO A 27 -11.26 -3.98 -12.95
CA PRO A 27 -10.30 -3.62 -11.91
C PRO A 27 -10.82 -3.90 -10.49
N GLN A 28 -12.14 -3.87 -10.28
CA GLN A 28 -12.74 -4.00 -8.94
C GLN A 28 -12.71 -5.45 -8.44
N ALA A 29 -12.73 -6.43 -9.35
CA ALA A 29 -12.60 -7.85 -9.00
C ALA A 29 -11.28 -8.20 -8.29
N THR A 30 -10.28 -7.31 -8.35
CA THR A 30 -8.97 -7.47 -7.70
C THR A 30 -8.77 -6.55 -6.50
N GLU A 31 -9.83 -5.90 -6.01
CA GLU A 31 -9.74 -5.11 -4.78
C GLU A 31 -9.32 -6.00 -3.60
N PRO A 32 -8.27 -5.64 -2.84
CA PRO A 32 -7.93 -6.34 -1.63
C PRO A 32 -9.11 -6.35 -0.65
N THR A 33 -9.37 -7.51 -0.04
CA THR A 33 -10.34 -7.59 1.07
C THR A 33 -9.89 -6.76 2.27
N SER A 34 -10.76 -6.56 3.26
CA SER A 34 -10.38 -5.91 4.53
C SER A 34 -9.17 -6.57 5.20
N LYS A 35 -9.03 -7.90 5.12
CA LYS A 35 -7.84 -8.63 5.59
C LYS A 35 -6.61 -8.33 4.75
N GLY A 36 -6.76 -8.24 3.42
CA GLY A 36 -5.68 -7.83 2.52
C GLY A 36 -5.17 -6.41 2.80
N TYR A 37 -6.07 -5.47 3.09
CA TYR A 37 -5.67 -4.13 3.52
C TYR A 37 -4.98 -4.12 4.87
N ALA A 38 -5.43 -4.94 5.84
CA ALA A 38 -4.73 -5.08 7.12
C ALA A 38 -3.31 -5.63 6.94
N MET A 39 -3.14 -6.62 6.07
CA MET A 39 -1.82 -7.16 5.72
C MET A 39 -0.92 -6.10 5.08
N ASN A 40 -1.45 -5.31 4.14
CA ASN A 40 -0.70 -4.21 3.51
C ASN A 40 -0.21 -3.17 4.52
N ARG A 41 -1.01 -2.86 5.55
CA ARG A 41 -0.59 -1.97 6.63
C ARG A 41 0.52 -2.60 7.46
N ALA A 42 0.38 -3.87 7.85
CA ALA A 42 1.37 -4.57 8.66
C ALA A 42 2.74 -4.60 7.96
N VAL A 43 2.76 -4.97 6.68
CA VAL A 43 3.99 -4.94 5.86
C VAL A 43 4.54 -3.52 5.75
N GLY A 44 3.68 -2.53 5.53
CA GLY A 44 4.09 -1.13 5.48
C GLY A 44 4.74 -0.62 6.78
N VAL A 45 4.22 -1.02 7.94
CA VAL A 45 4.78 -0.65 9.25
C VAL A 45 6.16 -1.28 9.44
N ILE A 46 6.31 -2.57 9.15
CA ILE A 46 7.59 -3.29 9.25
C ILE A 46 8.63 -2.62 8.36
N PHE A 47 8.27 -2.37 7.10
CA PHE A 47 9.15 -1.71 6.13
C PHE A 47 9.57 -0.32 6.59
N LEU A 48 8.63 0.53 7.04
CA LEU A 48 8.96 1.86 7.54
C LEU A 48 9.88 1.82 8.76
N GLY A 49 9.62 0.90 9.70
CA GLY A 49 10.48 0.71 10.87
C GLY A 49 11.91 0.36 10.48
N LEU A 50 12.09 -0.57 9.52
CA LEU A 50 13.41 -0.94 9.00
C LEU A 50 14.11 0.23 8.32
N VAL A 51 13.40 1.00 7.48
CA VAL A 51 13.97 2.16 6.78
C VAL A 51 14.40 3.25 7.77
N ILE A 52 13.58 3.54 8.78
CA ILE A 52 13.92 4.50 9.83
C ILE A 52 15.15 4.03 10.61
N TRP A 53 15.19 2.75 10.98
CA TRP A 53 16.35 2.15 11.65
C TRP A 53 17.63 2.30 10.84
N MET A 54 17.59 1.96 9.55
CA MET A 54 18.73 2.13 8.64
C MET A 54 19.18 3.58 8.56
N LEU A 55 18.24 4.54 8.48
CA LEU A 55 18.56 5.96 8.43
C LEU A 55 19.25 6.44 9.71
N VAL A 56 18.78 6.00 10.88
CA VAL A 56 19.39 6.34 12.19
C VAL A 56 20.79 5.77 12.30
N GLN A 57 21.04 4.57 11.79
CA GLN A 57 22.38 3.94 11.82
C GLN A 57 23.38 4.58 10.83
N GLN A 58 22.89 5.30 9.82
CA GLN A 58 23.72 5.99 8.82
C GLN A 58 24.02 7.46 9.18
N LEU A 59 23.43 7.98 10.25
CA LEU A 59 23.68 9.32 10.82
C LEU A 59 24.71 9.23 11.95
#